data_AF-A0A844GH19-F1
#
_entry.id   AF-A0A844GH19-F1
#
_cell.length_a   1.000
_cell.length_b   1.000
_cell.length_c   1.000
_cell.angle_alpha   90.00
_cell.angle_beta   90.00
_cell.angle_gamma   90.00
#
_symmetry.space_group_name_H-M   'P 1'
#
loop_
_entity.id
_entity.type
_entity.pdbx_description
1 polymer ?
#
loop_
_entity_poly.entity_id
_entity_poly.type
_entity_poly.pdbx_seq_one_letter_code
_entity_poly.pdbx_strand_id
1 'polypeptide(L)'
;MAARNSVSMLPAEVREWLENALVEGNFSGYQALEEALREKGFVISKSAIHRFGQKIERRFAAIKASTEAARLLTQGASDDTDTRSEALLAPVQTQLFESIVDLQEAGDENVSNEDRIALLSKVAKNIATLSRASVNQKKFRLDEQARIEREARAKLLAEQEEKLEELRGSDGMSEQMENSIRRILLGKE
;
A
#
# COMPACT_ATOMS: atom_id res chain seq x y z
N MET A 1 -40.48 -17.51 -24.91
CA MET A 1 -39.63 -16.88 -23.88
C MET A 1 -38.79 -15.81 -24.57
N ALA A 2 -39.03 -14.53 -24.27
CA ALA A 2 -38.44 -13.41 -24.98
C ALA A 2 -36.90 -13.36 -24.81
N ALA A 3 -36.18 -13.18 -25.91
CA ALA A 3 -34.74 -13.05 -25.93
C ALA A 3 -34.29 -11.85 -25.08
N ARG A 4 -33.68 -12.13 -23.93
CA ARG A 4 -33.10 -11.10 -23.05
C ARG A 4 -31.77 -10.64 -23.64
N ASN A 5 -31.73 -9.46 -24.23
CA ASN A 5 -30.47 -8.80 -24.54
C ASN A 5 -29.76 -8.51 -23.19
N SER A 6 -28.58 -9.08 -23.01
CA SER A 6 -27.73 -8.85 -21.84
C SER A 6 -26.97 -7.53 -22.00
N VAL A 7 -26.59 -6.89 -20.89
CA VAL A 7 -25.73 -5.70 -20.89
C VAL A 7 -24.39 -5.97 -21.62
N SER A 8 -23.91 -7.22 -21.60
CA SER A 8 -22.71 -7.66 -22.31
C SER A 8 -22.82 -7.64 -23.84
N MET A 9 -24.04 -7.53 -24.38
CA MET A 9 -24.31 -7.48 -25.83
C MET A 9 -24.56 -6.05 -26.31
N LEU A 10 -24.58 -5.06 -25.41
CA LEU A 10 -24.69 -3.66 -25.80
C LEU A 10 -23.45 -3.24 -26.61
N PRO A 11 -23.61 -2.41 -27.66
CA PRO A 11 -22.49 -1.74 -28.31
C PRO A 11 -21.62 -1.01 -27.29
N ALA A 12 -20.31 -0.91 -27.57
CA ALA A 12 -19.33 -0.34 -26.64
C ALA A 12 -19.74 1.06 -26.16
N GLU A 13 -20.14 1.94 -27.08
CA GLU A 13 -20.57 3.32 -26.78
C GLU A 13 -21.78 3.37 -25.84
N VAL A 14 -22.75 2.47 -26.01
CA VAL A 14 -23.96 2.41 -25.19
C VAL A 14 -23.65 1.83 -23.81
N ARG A 15 -22.76 0.85 -23.75
CA ARG A 15 -22.27 0.29 -22.49
C ARG A 15 -21.51 1.34 -21.69
N GLU A 16 -20.59 2.06 -22.32
CA GLU A 16 -19.82 3.12 -21.68
C GLU A 16 -20.73 4.25 -21.17
N TRP A 17 -21.73 4.66 -21.96
CA TRP A 17 -22.76 5.58 -21.49
C TRP A 17 -23.49 5.05 -20.24
N LEU A 18 -23.88 3.77 -20.22
CA LEU A 18 -24.55 3.17 -19.08
C LEU A 18 -23.64 3.11 -17.84
N GLU A 19 -22.38 2.78 -18.02
CA GLU A 19 -21.37 2.78 -16.95
C GLU A 19 -21.20 4.18 -16.34
N ASN A 20 -21.08 5.22 -17.16
CA ASN A 20 -20.98 6.60 -16.70
C ASN A 20 -22.25 7.05 -15.96
N ALA A 21 -23.43 6.77 -16.52
CA ALA A 21 -24.70 7.11 -15.90
C ALA A 21 -24.90 6.41 -14.53
N LEU A 22 -24.42 5.17 -14.40
CA LEU A 22 -24.42 4.45 -13.13
C LEU A 22 -23.49 5.12 -12.10
N VAL A 23 -22.30 5.56 -12.51
CA VAL A 23 -21.35 6.25 -11.63
C VAL A 23 -21.89 7.62 -11.20
N GLU A 24 -22.40 8.43 -12.14
CA GLU A 24 -23.00 9.74 -11.88
C GLU A 24 -24.22 9.62 -10.96
N GLY A 25 -25.04 8.59 -11.17
CA GLY A 25 -26.19 8.29 -10.34
C GLY A 25 -25.86 7.60 -9.02
N ASN A 26 -24.58 7.43 -8.66
CA ASN A 26 -24.10 6.71 -7.47
C ASN A 26 -24.80 5.34 -7.31
N PHE A 27 -24.85 4.57 -8.40
CA PHE A 27 -25.45 3.24 -8.51
C PHE A 27 -26.91 3.19 -8.06
N SER A 28 -27.67 4.23 -8.40
CA SER A 28 -29.11 4.33 -8.18
C SER A 28 -29.86 4.58 -9.50
N GLY A 29 -31.19 4.79 -9.43
CA GLY A 29 -31.96 5.18 -10.62
C GLY A 29 -32.13 4.11 -11.70
N TYR A 30 -31.96 2.82 -11.38
CA TYR A 30 -32.00 1.71 -12.34
C TYR A 30 -33.26 1.65 -13.24
N GLN A 31 -34.39 2.14 -12.75
CA GLN A 31 -35.64 2.17 -13.52
C GLN A 31 -35.60 3.25 -14.61
N ALA A 32 -35.06 4.42 -14.31
CA ALA A 32 -34.84 5.47 -15.31
C ALA A 32 -33.79 5.04 -16.35
N LEU A 33 -32.76 4.30 -15.93
CA LEU A 33 -31.77 3.73 -16.86
C LEU A 33 -32.37 2.68 -17.80
N GLU A 34 -33.29 1.85 -17.31
CA GLU A 34 -34.04 0.92 -18.16
C GLU A 34 -34.89 1.66 -19.21
N GLU A 35 -35.59 2.73 -18.82
CA GLU A 35 -36.37 3.57 -19.74
C GLU A 35 -35.48 4.23 -20.79
N ALA A 36 -34.35 4.83 -20.38
CA ALA A 36 -33.40 5.47 -21.27
C ALA A 36 -32.72 4.48 -22.25
N LEU A 37 -32.43 3.24 -21.81
CA LEU A 37 -31.94 2.19 -22.72
C LEU A 37 -33.02 1.80 -23.73
N ARG A 38 -34.29 1.75 -23.31
CA ARG A 38 -35.42 1.45 -24.20
C ARG A 38 -35.60 2.51 -25.27
N GLU A 39 -35.47 3.79 -24.93
CA GLU A 39 -35.48 4.91 -25.89
C GLU A 39 -34.33 4.82 -26.91
N LYS A 40 -33.18 4.32 -26.48
CA LYS A 40 -32.02 4.03 -27.35
C LYS A 40 -32.18 2.75 -28.19
N GLY A 41 -33.31 2.06 -28.08
CA GLY A 41 -33.60 0.83 -28.83
C GLY A 41 -33.14 -0.47 -28.17
N PHE A 42 -32.71 -0.43 -26.90
CA PHE A 42 -32.23 -1.60 -26.16
C PHE A 42 -33.18 -2.00 -25.04
N VAL A 43 -33.65 -3.26 -25.08
CA VAL A 43 -34.53 -3.80 -24.04
C VAL A 43 -33.70 -4.53 -22.98
N ILE A 44 -33.24 -3.79 -21.97
CA ILE A 44 -32.50 -4.31 -20.82
C ILE A 44 -33.33 -4.08 -19.56
N SER A 45 -33.59 -5.13 -18.77
CA SER A 45 -34.38 -4.98 -17.54
C SER A 45 -33.60 -4.34 -16.40
N LYS A 46 -34.29 -3.63 -15.50
CA LYS A 46 -33.75 -3.10 -14.24
C LYS A 46 -32.84 -4.08 -13.52
N SER A 47 -33.25 -5.35 -13.37
CA SER A 47 -32.48 -6.37 -12.66
C SER A 47 -31.16 -6.72 -13.35
N ALA A 48 -31.12 -6.66 -14.69
CA ALA A 48 -29.87 -6.87 -15.44
C ALA A 48 -28.92 -5.68 -15.25
N ILE A 49 -29.44 -4.46 -15.28
CA ILE A 49 -28.67 -3.24 -15.02
C ILE A 49 -28.13 -3.25 -13.59
N HIS A 50 -28.95 -3.62 -12.60
CA HIS A 50 -28.53 -3.69 -11.20
C HIS A 50 -27.39 -4.69 -10.97
N ARG A 51 -27.48 -5.91 -11.51
CA ARG A 51 -26.38 -6.88 -11.40
C ARG A 51 -25.10 -6.38 -12.04
N PHE A 52 -25.21 -5.71 -13.18
CA PHE A 52 -24.07 -5.10 -13.86
C PHE A 52 -23.46 -3.96 -13.02
N GLY A 53 -24.30 -3.04 -12.54
CA GLY A 53 -23.92 -1.92 -11.68
C GLY A 53 -23.24 -2.36 -10.39
N GLN A 54 -23.76 -3.40 -9.71
CA GLN A 54 -23.13 -3.93 -8.49
C GLN A 54 -21.68 -4.38 -8.70
N LYS A 55 -21.34 -4.97 -9.86
CA LYS A 55 -19.96 -5.38 -10.14
C LYS A 55 -19.04 -4.17 -10.26
N ILE A 56 -19.53 -3.07 -10.82
CA ILE A 56 -18.78 -1.82 -11.00
C ILE A 56 -18.67 -1.07 -9.67
N GLU A 57 -19.76 -1.00 -8.91
CA GLU A 57 -19.84 -0.35 -7.60
C GLU A 57 -18.81 -0.92 -6.63
N ARG A 58 -18.70 -2.25 -6.53
CA ARG A 58 -17.68 -2.91 -5.69
C ARG A 58 -16.26 -2.51 -6.07
N ARG A 59 -15.95 -2.49 -7.37
CA ARG A 59 -14.62 -2.09 -7.87
C ARG A 59 -14.34 -0.62 -7.56
N PHE A 60 -15.33 0.24 -7.71
CA PHE A 60 -15.19 1.67 -7.43
C PHE A 60 -15.03 1.95 -5.93
N ALA A 61 -15.77 1.23 -5.08
CA ALA A 61 -15.65 1.29 -3.63
C ALA A 61 -14.25 0.88 -3.16
N ALA A 62 -13.68 -0.20 -3.72
CA ALA A 62 -12.31 -0.64 -3.42
C ALA A 62 -11.27 0.42 -3.80
N ILE A 63 -11.36 1.01 -5.00
CA ILE A 63 -10.45 2.08 -5.45
C ILE A 63 -10.56 3.31 -4.54
N LYS A 64 -11.78 3.72 -4.19
CA LYS A 64 -12.02 4.86 -3.31
C LYS A 64 -11.42 4.62 -1.92
N ALA A 65 -11.65 3.45 -1.34
CA ALA A 65 -11.08 3.07 -0.05
C ALA A 65 -9.54 3.05 -0.08
N SER A 66 -8.93 2.52 -1.16
CA SER A 66 -7.48 2.54 -1.36
C SER A 66 -6.91 3.96 -1.45
N THR A 67 -7.59 4.83 -2.21
CA THR A 67 -7.18 6.22 -2.41
C THR A 67 -7.30 7.04 -1.11
N GLU A 68 -8.37 6.79 -0.35
CA GLU A 68 -8.59 7.43 0.94
C GLU A 68 -7.58 6.95 1.99
N ALA A 69 -7.27 5.65 2.03
CA ALA A 69 -6.20 5.12 2.86
C ALA A 69 -4.85 5.77 2.53
N ALA A 70 -4.47 5.85 1.25
CA ALA A 70 -3.26 6.53 0.83
C ALA A 70 -3.24 8.02 1.23
N ARG A 71 -4.38 8.71 1.16
CA ARG A 71 -4.54 10.10 1.58
C ARG A 71 -4.41 10.29 3.10
N LEU A 72 -5.01 9.42 3.91
CA LEU A 72 -4.91 9.48 5.37
C LEU A 72 -3.48 9.20 5.84
N LEU A 73 -2.81 8.25 5.21
CA LEU A 73 -1.42 7.89 5.52
C LEU A 73 -0.42 8.98 5.15
N THR A 74 -0.67 9.73 4.06
CA THR A 74 0.17 10.88 3.69
C THR A 74 -0.04 12.09 4.59
N GLN A 75 -1.22 12.25 5.20
CA GLN A 75 -1.53 13.33 6.14
C GLN A 75 -1.06 13.04 7.57
N GLY A 76 -1.10 11.79 8.02
CA GLY A 76 -0.66 11.40 9.37
C GLY A 76 0.85 11.26 9.56
N ALA A 77 1.64 11.26 8.48
CA ALA A 77 3.07 10.95 8.50
C ALA A 77 3.96 12.17 8.16
N SER A 78 3.59 13.37 8.62
CA SER A 78 4.20 14.63 8.20
C SER A 78 5.73 14.70 8.30
N ASP A 79 6.39 13.92 9.17
CA ASP A 79 7.85 14.04 9.39
C ASP A 79 8.69 12.78 9.17
N ASP A 80 8.12 11.67 8.66
CA ASP A 80 8.93 10.46 8.43
C ASP A 80 8.60 9.78 7.09
N THR A 81 9.47 10.00 6.11
CA THR A 81 9.33 9.49 4.73
C THR A 81 9.30 7.96 4.68
N ASP A 82 9.93 7.30 5.66
CA ASP A 82 10.02 5.84 5.74
C ASP A 82 8.72 5.19 6.25
N THR A 83 8.06 5.81 7.24
CA THR A 83 6.78 5.33 7.78
C THR A 83 5.68 5.35 6.71
N ARG A 84 5.76 6.27 5.74
CA ARG A 84 4.81 6.37 4.61
C ARG A 84 4.85 5.13 3.70
N SER A 85 6.04 4.60 3.43
CA SER A 85 6.22 3.50 2.49
C SER A 85 5.74 2.16 3.07
N GLU A 86 6.03 1.89 4.36
CA GLU A 86 5.53 0.70 5.06
C GLU A 86 4.01 0.75 5.25
N ALA A 87 3.45 1.93 5.57
CA ALA A 87 2.01 2.07 5.79
C ALA A 87 1.18 1.94 4.50
N LEU A 88 1.75 2.26 3.33
CA LEU A 88 1.08 2.04 2.03
C LEU A 88 1.00 0.57 1.63
N LEU A 89 1.98 -0.24 2.03
CA LEU A 89 2.08 -1.64 1.60
C LEU A 89 1.01 -2.53 2.23
N ALA A 90 0.72 -2.35 3.53
CA ALA A 90 -0.18 -3.24 4.25
C ALA A 90 -1.65 -3.16 3.78
N PRO A 91 -2.28 -1.98 3.62
CA PRO A 91 -3.66 -1.87 3.13
C PRO A 91 -3.80 -2.35 1.69
N VAL A 92 -2.84 -2.06 0.83
CA VAL A 92 -2.82 -2.51 -0.57
C VAL A 92 -2.74 -4.04 -0.64
N GLN A 93 -1.93 -4.66 0.21
CA GLN A 93 -1.82 -6.11 0.32
C GLN A 93 -3.12 -6.77 0.80
N THR A 94 -3.79 -6.18 1.79
CA THR A 94 -5.10 -6.65 2.29
C THR A 94 -6.18 -6.53 1.21
N GLN A 95 -6.25 -5.39 0.50
CA GLN A 95 -7.24 -5.20 -0.55
C GLN A 95 -7.01 -6.09 -1.78
N LEU A 96 -5.74 -6.36 -2.13
CA LEU A 96 -5.40 -7.34 -3.15
C LEU A 96 -5.91 -8.72 -2.75
N PHE A 97 -5.66 -9.13 -1.50
CA PHE A 97 -6.14 -10.41 -0.98
C PHE A 97 -7.67 -10.50 -0.98
N GLU A 98 -8.37 -9.48 -0.48
CA GLU A 98 -9.84 -9.40 -0.48
C GLU A 98 -10.41 -9.44 -1.90
N SER A 99 -9.84 -8.68 -2.84
CA SER A 99 -10.26 -8.68 -4.24
C SER A 99 -10.14 -10.07 -4.89
N ILE A 100 -9.21 -10.89 -4.42
CA ILE A 100 -8.96 -12.25 -4.91
C ILE A 100 -9.89 -13.26 -4.26
N VAL A 101 -10.21 -13.08 -2.98
CA VAL A 101 -11.25 -13.84 -2.30
C VAL A 101 -12.60 -13.55 -2.96
N ASP A 102 -12.91 -12.28 -3.19
CA ASP A 102 -14.11 -11.83 -3.90
C ASP A 102 -14.17 -12.40 -5.34
N LEU A 103 -13.04 -12.48 -6.05
CA LEU A 103 -12.95 -13.12 -7.37
C LEU A 103 -13.19 -14.63 -7.33
N GLN A 104 -12.84 -15.31 -6.24
CA GLN A 104 -13.14 -16.73 -6.06
C GLN A 104 -14.62 -16.96 -5.73
N GLU A 105 -15.19 -16.10 -4.88
CA GLU A 105 -16.57 -16.19 -4.39
C GLU A 105 -17.60 -15.69 -5.41
N ALA A 106 -17.25 -14.69 -6.22
CA ALA A 106 -18.02 -14.27 -7.37
C ALA A 106 -17.82 -15.29 -8.51
N GLY A 107 -18.45 -16.45 -8.38
CA GLY A 107 -18.48 -17.50 -9.39
C GLY A 107 -18.97 -16.96 -10.73
N ASP A 108 -18.05 -16.58 -11.61
CA ASP A 108 -18.31 -16.53 -13.05
C ASP A 108 -18.17 -17.98 -13.56
N GLU A 109 -19.25 -18.55 -14.08
CA GLU A 109 -19.35 -19.90 -14.65
C GLU A 109 -18.40 -20.12 -15.86
N ASN A 110 -17.66 -19.07 -16.26
CA ASN A 110 -16.79 -19.04 -17.43
C ASN A 110 -15.28 -19.07 -17.10
N VAL A 111 -14.87 -19.16 -15.84
CA VAL A 111 -13.45 -19.27 -15.46
C VAL A 111 -13.18 -20.67 -14.94
N SER A 112 -12.29 -21.40 -15.64
CA SER A 112 -11.91 -22.76 -15.26
C SER A 112 -11.27 -22.79 -13.86
N ASN A 113 -11.41 -23.92 -13.15
CA ASN A 113 -10.76 -24.09 -11.85
C ASN A 113 -9.23 -24.00 -11.95
N GLU A 114 -8.66 -24.36 -13.10
CA GLU A 114 -7.22 -24.27 -13.37
C GLU A 114 -6.76 -22.81 -13.48
N ASP A 115 -7.50 -21.96 -14.20
CA ASP A 115 -7.22 -20.53 -14.32
C ASP A 115 -7.33 -19.82 -12.96
N ARG A 116 -8.30 -20.24 -12.13
CA ARG A 116 -8.45 -19.74 -10.75
C ARG A 116 -7.23 -20.08 -9.89
N ILE A 117 -6.78 -21.33 -9.92
CA ILE A 117 -5.59 -21.77 -9.16
C ILE A 117 -4.33 -21.05 -9.65
N ALA A 118 -4.20 -20.84 -10.96
CA ALA A 118 -3.08 -20.11 -11.54
C ALA A 118 -3.07 -18.64 -11.09
N LEU A 119 -4.22 -17.98 -11.06
CA LEU A 119 -4.36 -16.60 -10.58
C LEU A 119 -3.99 -16.48 -9.10
N LEU A 120 -4.49 -17.41 -8.27
CA LEU A 120 -4.16 -17.47 -6.84
C LEU A 120 -2.66 -17.67 -6.59
N SER A 121 -2.05 -18.59 -7.33
CA SER A 121 -0.62 -18.87 -7.23
C SER A 121 0.21 -17.64 -7.61
N LYS A 122 -0.20 -16.91 -8.65
CA LYS A 122 0.48 -15.68 -9.09
C LYS A 122 0.41 -14.58 -8.03
N VAL A 123 -0.73 -14.43 -7.36
CA VAL A 123 -0.86 -13.41 -6.32
C VAL A 123 -0.10 -13.83 -5.07
N ALA A 124 -0.23 -15.07 -4.60
CA ALA A 124 0.55 -15.56 -3.47
C ALA A 124 2.06 -15.32 -3.68
N LYS A 125 2.57 -15.54 -4.90
CA LYS A 125 3.96 -15.26 -5.26
C LYS A 125 4.30 -13.77 -5.21
N ASN A 126 3.42 -12.90 -5.68
CA ASN A 126 3.62 -11.45 -5.63
C ASN A 126 3.62 -10.94 -4.19
N ILE A 127 2.69 -11.42 -3.36
CA ILE A 127 2.65 -11.13 -1.91
C ILE A 127 3.93 -11.59 -1.23
N ALA A 128 4.40 -12.81 -1.50
CA ALA A 128 5.63 -13.34 -0.92
C ALA A 128 6.88 -12.55 -1.38
N THR A 129 6.86 -11.98 -2.59
CA THR A 129 7.93 -11.11 -3.09
C THR A 129 7.90 -9.76 -2.38
N LEU A 130 6.71 -9.18 -2.22
CA LEU A 130 6.48 -7.93 -1.50
C LEU A 130 6.91 -8.03 -0.03
N SER A 131 6.52 -9.12 0.66
CA SER A 131 6.89 -9.38 2.04
C SER A 131 8.41 -9.50 2.20
N ARG A 132 9.09 -10.19 1.29
CA ARG A 132 10.57 -10.27 1.29
C ARG A 132 11.23 -8.92 1.06
N ALA A 133 10.71 -8.12 0.14
CA ALA A 133 11.20 -6.77 -0.10
C ALA A 133 11.05 -5.89 1.15
N SER A 134 9.89 -5.94 1.82
CA SER A 134 9.64 -5.21 3.07
C SER A 134 10.58 -5.64 4.20
N VAL A 135 10.80 -6.94 4.40
CA VAL A 135 11.76 -7.44 5.39
C VAL A 135 13.19 -6.96 5.08
N ASN A 136 13.60 -6.99 3.80
CA ASN A 136 14.92 -6.53 3.40
C ASN A 136 15.09 -5.02 3.60
N GLN A 137 14.07 -4.23 3.27
CA GLN A 137 14.06 -2.78 3.55
C GLN A 137 14.24 -2.52 5.05
N LYS A 138 13.51 -3.24 5.91
CA LYS A 138 13.63 -3.12 7.37
C LYS A 138 15.02 -3.49 7.88
N LYS A 139 15.63 -4.54 7.34
CA LYS A 139 17.02 -4.92 7.68
C LYS A 139 18.01 -3.83 7.28
N PHE A 140 17.94 -3.37 6.04
CA PHE A 140 18.81 -2.31 5.54
C PHE A 140 18.70 -1.05 6.40
N ARG A 141 17.48 -0.68 6.83
CA ARG A 141 17.25 0.43 7.75
C ARG A 141 17.95 0.26 9.09
N LEU A 142 17.82 -0.91 9.72
CA LEU A 142 18.48 -1.19 11.00
C LEU A 142 20.01 -1.17 10.87
N ASP A 143 20.54 -1.73 9.76
CA ASP A 143 21.97 -1.75 9.49
C ASP A 143 22.52 -0.33 9.30
N GLU A 144 21.79 0.51 8.56
CA GLU A 144 22.16 1.91 8.31
C GLU A 144 22.08 2.76 9.58
N GLN A 145 21.04 2.60 10.40
CA GLN A 145 20.96 3.25 11.72
C GLN A 145 22.15 2.86 12.60
N ALA A 146 22.46 1.57 12.67
CA ALA A 146 23.62 1.08 13.43
C ALA A 146 24.95 1.58 12.88
N ARG A 147 25.05 1.86 11.57
CA ARG A 147 26.24 2.47 10.95
C ARG A 147 26.37 3.93 11.38
N ILE A 148 25.28 4.71 11.27
CA ILE A 148 25.23 6.13 11.66
C ILE A 148 25.57 6.29 13.15
N GLU A 149 24.98 5.48 14.02
CA GLU A 149 25.27 5.51 15.47
C GLU A 149 26.75 5.20 15.76
N ARG A 150 27.33 4.21 15.07
CA ARG A 150 28.76 3.88 15.21
C ARG A 150 29.66 5.02 14.75
N GLU A 151 29.35 5.63 13.61
CA GLU A 151 30.11 6.77 13.08
C GLU A 151 30.00 8.00 13.99
N ALA A 152 28.80 8.29 14.50
CA ALA A 152 28.57 9.37 15.45
C ALA A 152 29.34 9.15 16.76
N ARG A 153 29.32 7.91 17.30
CA ARG A 153 30.08 7.57 18.50
C ARG A 153 31.58 7.66 18.29
N ALA A 154 32.08 7.22 17.14
CA ALA A 154 33.50 7.31 16.79
C ALA A 154 33.97 8.77 16.70
N LYS A 155 33.18 9.65 16.05
CA LYS A 155 33.46 11.08 15.99
C LYS A 155 33.47 11.72 17.38
N LEU A 156 32.46 11.42 18.21
CA LEU A 156 32.39 11.95 19.57
C LEU A 156 33.60 11.53 20.41
N LEU A 157 34.05 10.28 20.31
CA LEU A 157 35.24 9.80 21.00
C LEU A 157 36.51 10.51 20.51
N ALA A 158 36.66 10.73 19.21
CA ALA A 158 37.79 11.46 18.65
C ALA A 158 37.82 12.92 19.12
N GLU A 159 36.67 13.60 19.12
CA GLU A 159 36.54 14.97 19.64
C GLU A 159 36.84 15.06 21.14
N GLN A 160 36.44 14.05 21.93
CA GLN A 160 36.79 13.99 23.35
C GLN A 160 38.28 13.73 23.56
N GLU A 161 38.90 12.87 22.76
CA GLU A 161 40.33 12.57 22.81
C GLU A 161 41.16 13.83 22.46
N GLU A 162 40.76 14.60 21.44
CA GLU A 162 41.39 15.88 21.09
C GLU A 162 41.30 16.90 22.23
N LYS A 163 40.10 17.10 22.82
CA LYS A 163 39.93 18.00 23.97
C LYS A 163 40.73 17.58 25.20
N LEU A 164 40.85 16.27 25.45
CA LEU A 164 41.64 15.75 26.56
C LEU A 164 43.15 15.87 26.32
N GLU A 165 43.61 15.95 25.07
CA GLU A 165 45.00 16.29 24.74
C GLU A 165 45.27 17.79 24.89
N GLU A 166 44.35 18.67 24.47
CA GLU A 166 44.49 20.11 24.66
C GLU A 166 44.58 20.52 26.14
N LEU A 167 43.84 19.84 27.01
CA LEU A 167 43.81 20.10 28.46
C LEU A 167 44.99 19.47 29.22
N ARG A 168 45.87 18.73 28.53
CA ARG A 168 46.93 17.97 29.20
C ARG A 168 47.94 18.92 29.85
N GLY A 169 48.08 18.80 31.17
CA GLY A 169 48.98 19.66 31.96
C GLY A 169 48.53 21.10 32.15
N SER A 170 47.33 21.50 31.71
CA SER A 170 46.83 22.89 31.89
C SER A 170 46.23 23.14 33.28
N ASP A 171 45.74 22.10 33.96
CA ASP A 171 44.97 22.20 35.21
C ASP A 171 45.73 21.81 36.49
N GLY A 172 47.05 21.55 36.39
CA GLY A 172 47.86 21.14 37.55
C GLY A 172 47.52 19.76 38.13
N MET A 173 46.76 18.95 37.39
CA MET A 173 46.48 17.54 37.73
C MET A 173 47.72 16.66 37.53
N SER A 174 47.83 15.60 38.33
CA SER A 174 48.88 14.60 38.14
C SER A 174 48.59 13.72 36.92
N GLU A 175 49.64 13.30 36.20
CA GLU A 175 49.53 12.44 35.00
C GLU A 175 48.76 11.13 35.28
N GLN A 176 48.85 10.59 36.52
CA GLN A 176 48.09 9.40 36.93
C GLN A 176 46.57 9.62 36.91
N MET A 177 46.11 10.81 37.31
CA MET A 177 44.69 11.12 37.36
C MET A 177 44.15 11.42 35.95
N GLU A 178 44.92 12.12 35.12
CA GLU A 178 44.59 12.34 33.69
C GLU A 178 44.44 11.01 32.93
N ASN A 179 45.38 10.08 33.14
CA ASN A 179 45.31 8.74 32.54
C ASN A 179 44.11 7.93 33.04
N SER A 180 43.71 8.10 34.30
CA SER A 180 42.51 7.44 34.84
C SER A 180 41.22 7.99 34.22
N ILE A 181 41.15 9.30 33.99
CA ILE A 181 40.00 9.96 33.33
C ILE A 181 39.87 9.50 31.88
N ARG A 182 40.99 9.42 31.14
CA ARG A 182 40.99 8.89 29.76
C ARG A 182 40.51 7.44 29.70
N ARG A 183 40.94 6.58 30.62
CA ARG A 183 40.48 5.18 30.69
C ARG A 183 38.98 5.07 30.91
N ILE A 184 38.41 5.91 31.79
CA ILE A 184 36.98 5.90 32.11
C ILE A 184 36.12 6.45 30.96
N LEU A 185 36.55 7.54 30.31
CA LEU A 185 35.79 8.21 29.26
C LEU A 185 35.92 7.54 27.89
N LEU A 186 37.12 7.09 27.54
CA LEU A 186 37.43 6.53 26.22
C LEU A 186 37.40 5.00 26.18
N GLY A 187 37.44 4.33 27.35
CA GLY A 187 37.42 2.87 27.46
C GLY A 187 38.63 2.17 26.84
N LYS A 188 39.74 2.88 26.61
CA LYS A 188 41.01 2.35 26.12
C LYS A 188 41.96 2.11 27.30
N GLU A 189 42.69 0.99 27.30
CA GLU A 189 43.72 0.65 28.30
C GLU A 189 44.95 1.56 28.23
#